data_AF-A0A8J3INA7-F1
#
_entry.id   AF-A0A8J3INA7-F1
#
_cell.length_a   1.000
_cell.length_b   1.000
_cell.length_c   1.000
_cell.angle_alpha   90.00
_cell.angle_beta   90.00
_cell.angle_gamma   90.00
#
_symmetry.space_group_name_H-M   'P 1'
#
loop_
_entity.id
_entity.type
_entity.pdbx_description
1 polymer ?
#
loop_
_entity_poly.entity_id
_entity_poly.type
_entity_poly.pdbx_seq_one_letter_code
_entity_poly.pdbx_strand_id
1 'polypeptide(L)' 'MALQAQYAYDTFGKFPATVPTIFILMYVQAHHLDLEYYDTLFQPGAYLHTHAEHLERWHGIKE' A
#
# COMPACT_ATOMS: atom_id res chain seq x y z
N MET A 1 23.11 15.24 -0.72
CA MET A 1 22.03 14.73 -1.59
C MET A 1 22.15 15.21 -3.03
N ALA A 2 22.45 16.50 -3.30
CA ALA A 2 22.64 16.99 -4.67
C ALA A 2 23.73 16.25 -5.47
N LEU A 3 24.89 15.97 -4.87
CA LEU A 3 25.99 15.25 -5.55
C LEU A 3 25.61 13.80 -5.91
N GLN A 4 24.99 13.08 -4.96
CA GLN A 4 24.54 11.70 -5.20
C GLN A 4 23.46 11.64 -6.29
N ALA A 5 22.56 12.63 -6.32
CA ALA A 5 21.55 12.72 -7.35
C ALA A 5 22.19 13.00 -8.72
N GLN A 6 23.07 14.00 -8.81
CA GLN A 6 23.74 14.36 -10.06
C GLN A 6 24.52 13.17 -10.64
N TYR A 7 25.28 12.45 -9.81
CA TYR A 7 25.98 11.23 -10.24
C TYR A 7 25.02 10.18 -10.82
N ALA A 8 23.88 9.93 -10.17
CA ALA A 8 22.91 8.97 -10.66
C ALA A 8 22.28 9.39 -12.00
N TYR A 9 22.00 10.69 -12.19
CA TYR A 9 21.52 11.20 -13.47
C TYR A 9 22.58 11.10 -14.56
N ASP A 10 23.81 11.56 -14.30
CA ASP A 10 24.89 11.56 -15.28
C ASP A 10 25.29 10.13 -15.69
N THR A 11 25.22 9.18 -14.76
CA THR A 11 25.61 7.77 -15.01
C THR A 11 24.49 6.96 -15.65
N PHE A 12 23.24 7.14 -15.22
CA PHE A 12 22.12 6.25 -15.61
C PHE A 12 21.04 6.94 -16.43
N GLY A 13 21.10 8.27 -16.58
CA GLY A 13 20.13 9.09 -17.32
C GLY A 13 18.74 9.18 -16.67
N LYS A 14 18.56 8.62 -15.47
CA LYS A 14 17.25 8.48 -14.82
C LYS A 14 17.34 8.30 -13.32
N PHE A 15 16.20 8.43 -12.67
CA PHE A 15 16.00 8.06 -11.27
C PHE A 15 14.83 7.07 -11.10
N PRO A 16 14.89 6.19 -10.09
CA PRO A 16 16.11 5.77 -9.39
C PRO A 16 17.07 5.04 -10.35
N ALA A 17 18.37 5.05 -10.07
CA ALA A 17 19.39 4.49 -10.98
C ALA A 17 19.19 3.01 -11.31
N THR A 18 18.78 2.21 -10.32
CA THR A 18 18.78 0.73 -10.39
C THR A 18 17.43 0.10 -10.71
N VAL A 19 16.36 0.88 -10.71
CA VAL A 19 15.01 0.42 -11.06
C VAL A 19 14.44 1.28 -12.19
N PRO A 20 13.49 0.79 -12.99
CA PRO A 20 12.77 1.63 -13.93
C PRO A 20 12.10 2.82 -13.23
N THR A 21 12.13 3.98 -13.89
CA THR A 21 11.49 5.21 -13.41
C THR A 21 9.99 5.05 -13.22
N ILE A 22 9.36 4.15 -13.99
CA ILE A 22 7.97 3.71 -13.79
C ILE A 22 8.00 2.21 -13.57
N PHE A 23 7.48 1.76 -12.44
CA PHE A 23 7.40 0.34 -12.09
C PHE A 23 5.93 -0.02 -11.88
N ILE A 24 5.44 -0.99 -12.65
CA ILE A 24 4.11 -1.57 -12.48
C ILE A 24 4.32 -2.99 -12.00
N LEU A 25 4.00 -3.23 -10.73
CA LEU A 25 4.07 -4.55 -10.12
C LEU A 25 2.66 -5.00 -9.75
N MET A 26 2.38 -6.29 -9.91
CA MET A 26 1.27 -6.88 -9.18
C MET A 26 1.67 -6.91 -7.69
N TYR A 27 0.92 -6.17 -6.88
CA TYR A 27 1.14 -6.10 -5.45
C TYR A 27 -0.10 -6.65 -4.74
N VAL A 28 0.11 -7.64 -3.87
CA VAL A 28 -0.93 -8.18 -3.01
C VAL A 28 -0.46 -8.00 -1.57
N GLN A 29 -1.26 -7.28 -0.79
CA GLN A 29 -1.03 -7.06 0.63
C GLN A 29 -2.18 -7.71 1.41
N ALA A 30 -1.84 -8.51 2.42
CA ALA A 30 -2.77 -8.93 3.45
C ALA A 30 -2.49 -8.13 4.73
N HIS A 31 -3.51 -7.46 5.27
CA HIS A 31 -3.43 -6.72 6.53
C HIS A 31 -4.80 -6.69 7.22
N HIS A 32 -4.79 -6.36 8.50
CA HIS A 32 -6.01 -6.03 9.24
C HIS A 32 -6.47 -4.63 8.84
N LEU A 33 -7.66 -4.54 8.26
CA LEU A 33 -8.26 -3.29 7.85
C LEU A 33 -8.87 -2.57 9.07
N ASP A 34 -8.62 -1.28 9.20
CA ASP A 34 -9.29 -0.43 10.19
C ASP A 34 -10.71 -0.15 9.71
N LEU A 35 -11.71 -0.82 10.28
CA LEU A 35 -13.09 -0.68 9.81
C LEU A 35 -13.70 0.68 10.20
N GLU A 36 -13.36 1.21 11.38
CA GLU A 36 -13.90 2.47 11.89
C GLU A 36 -13.54 3.66 10.98
N TYR A 37 -12.30 3.69 10.49
CA TYR A 37 -11.86 4.69 9.52
C TYR A 37 -12.70 4.67 8.24
N TYR A 38 -13.02 3.48 7.73
CA TYR A 38 -13.78 3.32 6.50
C TYR A 38 -15.26 3.65 6.69
N ASP A 39 -15.85 3.19 7.79
CA ASP A 39 -17.24 3.49 8.14
C ASP A 39 -17.49 4.99 8.35
N THR A 40 -16.48 5.71 8.85
CA THR A 40 -16.59 7.15 9.11
C THR A 40 -16.45 7.98 7.83
N LEU A 41 -15.60 7.56 6.89
CA LEU A 41 -15.15 8.44 5.80
C LEU A 41 -15.58 7.98 4.40
N PHE A 42 -16.07 6.75 4.24
CA PHE A 42 -16.35 6.16 2.93
C PHE A 42 -17.82 5.75 2.78
N GLN A 43 -18.20 5.45 1.54
CA GLN A 43 -19.53 4.99 1.19
C GLN A 43 -19.70 3.48 1.45
N PRO A 44 -20.93 3.00 1.65
CA PRO A 44 -21.20 1.57 1.75
C PRO A 44 -20.57 0.78 0.59
N GLY A 45 -19.86 -0.31 0.92
CA GLY A 45 -19.11 -1.11 -0.04
C GLY A 45 -17.64 -0.75 -0.20
N ALA A 46 -17.10 0.15 0.64
CA ALA A 46 -15.68 0.50 0.64
C ALA A 46 -14.75 -0.66 1.05
N TYR A 47 -15.30 -1.69 1.69
CA TYR A 47 -14.62 -2.96 1.96
C TYR A 47 -15.57 -4.14 1.81
N LEU A 48 -15.01 -5.33 1.58
CA LEU A 48 -15.77 -6.56 1.46
C LEU A 48 -16.23 -7.06 2.83
N HIS A 49 -17.37 -7.76 2.88
CA HIS A 49 -17.86 -8.44 4.09
C HIS A 49 -16.81 -9.31 4.78
N THR A 50 -15.91 -9.95 4.01
CA THR A 50 -14.81 -10.76 4.56
C THR A 50 -13.80 -9.95 5.38
N HIS A 51 -13.65 -8.65 5.13
CA HIS A 51 -12.85 -7.78 5.99
C HIS A 51 -13.58 -7.48 7.29
N ALA A 52 -14.89 -7.23 7.22
CA ALA A 52 -15.73 -6.93 8.38
C ALA A 52 -15.69 -8.05 9.43
N GLU A 53 -15.67 -9.30 8.97
CA GLU A 53 -15.74 -10.47 9.84
C GLU A 53 -14.35 -11.04 10.19
N HIS A 54 -13.27 -10.43 9.70
CA HIS A 54 -11.94 -11.03 9.77
C HIS A 54 -11.46 -11.21 11.21
N LEU A 55 -11.63 -10.20 12.05
CA LEU A 55 -11.20 -10.24 13.45
C LEU A 55 -11.97 -11.30 14.25
N GLU A 56 -13.28 -11.40 14.04
CA GLU A 56 -14.10 -12.41 14.71
C GLU A 56 -13.71 -13.82 14.25
N ARG A 57 -13.66 -14.06 12.94
CA ARG A 57 -13.47 -15.40 12.37
C ARG A 57 -12.06 -15.96 12.58
N TRP A 58 -11.05 -15.10 12.54
CA TRP A 58 -9.66 -15.54 12.57
C TRP A 58 -8.98 -15.32 13.92
N HIS A 59 -9.45 -14.36 14.71
CA HIS A 59 -8.81 -13.98 15.97
C HIS A 59 -9.74 -14.12 17.18
N GLY A 60 -11.03 -14.43 16.97
CA GLY A 60 -12.01 -14.54 18.06
C GLY A 60 -12.29 -13.22 18.77
N ILE A 61 -11.93 -12.09 18.14
CA ILE A 61 -12.13 -10.75 18.68
C ILE A 61 -13.41 -10.18 18.07
N LYS A 62 -14.36 -9.77 18.92
CA LYS A 62 -15.47 -8.93 18.51
C LYS A 62 -15.12 -7.48 18.83
N GLU A 63 -15.02 -6.67 17.79
CA GLU A 63 -15.02 -5.21 17.89
C GLU A 63 -16.46 -4.69 17.99
#